data_AF-A0AAU2CW92-F1
#
_entry.id   AF-A0AAU2CW92-F1
#
_cell.length_a   1.000
_cell.length_b   1.000
_cell.length_c   1.000
_cell.angle_alpha   90.00
_cell.angle_beta   90.00
_cell.angle_gamma   90.00
#
_symmetry.space_group_name_H-M   'P 1'
#
loop_
_entity.id
_entity.type
_entity.pdbx_description
1 polymer ?
#
loop_
_entity_poly.entity_id
_entity_poly.type
_entity_poly.pdbx_seq_one_letter_code
_entity_poly.pdbx_strand_id
1 'polypeptide(L)'
;MLRPASKYGIAGAITALLALTGCGSSSDDATGGDPSPATATATAQAAAKDKGPECVGEATAGGLHVLRGGGYRLPGGGGLQYDTATADGTTRTASLRDGASYADGQKKQTVRAGQQITVSGHAYKVSQVCSYRVVLAPQDAKDKAAAAAAPKSLESKGGEADNGLCFSTNPSVLAAAAKGFPAKGSTLSVLRNGGVTRFPTGLSITVSYVDTKTHTAGFGANCAAIPVAMYKDVRVGDTVEFAGVLFKVSGLAEGVVRMTRTSA
;
A
#
# COMPACT_ATOMS: atom_id res chain seq x y z
N MET A 1 31.36 27.79 -50.01
CA MET A 1 32.35 27.31 -49.02
C MET A 1 32.08 25.82 -48.80
N LEU A 2 32.61 24.94 -49.65
CA LEU A 2 33.93 24.30 -49.59
C LEU A 2 34.16 23.46 -48.31
N ARG A 3 34.10 22.14 -48.47
CA ARG A 3 34.67 21.10 -47.57
C ARG A 3 36.20 21.20 -47.52
N PRO A 4 36.83 20.57 -46.51
CA PRO A 4 37.63 19.35 -46.75
C PRO A 4 37.26 18.23 -45.73
N ALA A 5 37.12 16.94 -46.08
CA ALA A 5 38.13 15.91 -46.41
C ALA A 5 39.09 15.63 -45.22
N SER A 6 38.94 14.54 -44.46
CA SER A 6 39.33 13.12 -44.72
C SER A 6 40.73 12.78 -44.19
N LYS A 7 40.94 11.49 -43.81
CA LYS A 7 42.20 10.72 -43.59
C LYS A 7 42.68 10.57 -42.14
N TYR A 8 43.17 9.44 -41.60
CA TYR A 8 43.45 8.02 -41.93
C TYR A 8 43.54 7.28 -40.55
N GLY A 9 43.40 5.96 -40.36
CA GLY A 9 44.11 4.89 -41.06
C GLY A 9 43.74 3.48 -40.55
N ILE A 10 44.13 2.50 -41.36
CA ILE A 10 43.91 1.05 -41.27
C ILE A 10 45.25 0.38 -40.93
N ALA A 11 45.25 -0.63 -40.04
CA ALA A 11 46.12 -1.83 -40.00
C ALA A 11 45.86 -2.54 -38.65
N GLY A 12 45.83 -3.87 -38.47
CA GLY A 12 46.15 -5.00 -39.33
C GLY A 12 45.70 -6.31 -38.65
N ALA A 13 45.86 -7.42 -39.39
CA ALA A 13 45.29 -8.75 -39.19
C ALA A 13 45.78 -9.55 -37.97
N ILE A 14 45.09 -10.65 -37.62
CA ILE A 14 45.57 -12.04 -37.80
C ILE A 14 44.42 -13.03 -37.55
N THR A 15 44.25 -13.90 -38.54
CA THR A 15 43.41 -15.10 -38.60
C THR A 15 44.05 -16.25 -37.81
N ALA A 16 43.26 -17.05 -37.10
CA ALA A 16 43.60 -18.43 -36.80
C ALA A 16 42.33 -19.30 -36.82
N LEU A 17 42.11 -19.97 -37.95
CA LEU A 17 41.28 -21.18 -38.04
C LEU A 17 42.11 -22.36 -37.56
N LEU A 18 41.55 -23.17 -36.67
CA LEU A 18 41.89 -24.59 -36.51
C LEU A 18 40.59 -25.36 -36.54
N ALA A 19 40.38 -26.08 -37.64
CA ALA A 19 39.37 -27.11 -37.78
C ALA A 19 39.92 -28.43 -37.27
N LEU A 20 39.10 -29.25 -36.61
CA LEU A 20 39.12 -30.70 -36.79
C LEU A 20 37.75 -31.28 -36.49
N THR A 21 37.21 -31.89 -37.54
CA THR A 21 36.03 -32.72 -37.64
C THR A 21 36.22 -34.04 -36.87
N GLY A 22 35.21 -34.41 -36.08
CA GLY A 22 35.04 -35.76 -35.53
C GLY A 22 33.55 -36.11 -35.52
N CYS A 23 33.20 -37.11 -36.31
CA CYS A 23 31.86 -37.67 -36.52
C CYS A 23 31.68 -38.90 -35.62
N GLY A 24 30.51 -39.11 -34.98
CA GLY A 24 30.20 -40.43 -34.36
C GLY A 24 29.17 -40.48 -33.21
N SER A 25 27.89 -40.54 -33.58
CA SER A 25 26.71 -41.25 -33.03
C SER A 25 26.44 -41.51 -31.53
N SER A 26 25.21 -41.10 -31.16
CA SER A 26 24.18 -41.81 -30.36
C SER A 26 24.10 -41.60 -28.83
N SER A 27 23.13 -40.80 -28.37
CA SER A 27 21.89 -41.20 -27.66
C SER A 27 21.29 -40.00 -26.91
N ASP A 28 19.96 -40.00 -26.76
CA ASP A 28 19.10 -38.85 -26.51
C ASP A 28 19.29 -38.10 -25.17
N ASP A 29 19.38 -36.77 -25.32
CA ASP A 29 18.77 -35.67 -24.58
C ASP A 29 18.49 -35.80 -23.08
N ALA A 30 19.42 -35.25 -22.29
CA ALA A 30 19.09 -34.53 -21.06
C ALA A 30 19.92 -33.24 -20.97
N THR A 31 19.28 -32.23 -20.39
CA THR A 31 19.81 -30.96 -19.82
C THR A 31 19.95 -29.72 -20.71
N GLY A 32 19.12 -28.71 -20.37
CA GLY A 32 19.68 -27.47 -19.82
C GLY A 32 19.56 -26.21 -20.69
N GLY A 33 18.34 -25.67 -20.83
CA GLY A 33 18.12 -24.28 -21.23
C GLY A 33 17.47 -23.49 -20.08
N ASP A 34 18.26 -22.62 -19.43
CA ASP A 34 17.85 -21.69 -18.38
C ASP A 34 16.66 -20.78 -18.77
N PRO A 35 15.66 -20.61 -17.88
CA PRO A 35 14.88 -19.39 -17.80
C PRO A 35 15.39 -18.48 -16.67
N SER A 36 15.71 -17.24 -17.04
CA SER A 36 16.20 -16.13 -16.18
C SER A 36 15.43 -15.94 -14.84
N PRO A 37 16.11 -15.72 -13.68
CA PRO A 37 15.49 -15.67 -12.34
C PRO A 37 15.09 -14.26 -11.85
N ALA A 38 14.72 -13.32 -12.72
CA ALA A 38 14.48 -11.93 -12.29
C ALA A 38 13.19 -11.72 -11.47
N THR A 39 12.15 -12.54 -11.66
CA THR A 39 10.82 -12.31 -11.08
C THR A 39 10.63 -12.95 -9.69
N ALA A 40 11.33 -14.05 -9.42
CA ALA A 40 11.28 -14.72 -8.11
C ALA A 40 11.91 -13.88 -7.00
N THR A 41 12.99 -13.16 -7.33
CA THR A 41 13.78 -12.37 -6.38
C THR A 41 13.03 -11.15 -5.86
N ALA A 42 12.29 -10.42 -6.72
CA ALA A 42 11.52 -9.24 -6.31
C ALA A 42 10.37 -9.58 -5.36
N THR A 43 9.65 -10.68 -5.63
CA THR A 43 8.51 -11.12 -4.81
C THR A 43 8.95 -11.68 -3.47
N ALA A 44 10.03 -12.47 -3.45
CA ALA A 44 10.65 -12.96 -2.22
C ALA A 44 11.23 -11.82 -1.37
N GLN A 45 11.81 -10.79 -2.01
CA GLN A 45 12.38 -9.63 -1.32
C GLN A 45 11.30 -8.69 -0.76
N ALA A 46 10.15 -8.53 -1.42
CA ALA A 46 9.00 -7.80 -0.89
C ALA A 46 8.38 -8.50 0.33
N ALA A 47 8.20 -9.83 0.26
CA ALA A 47 7.74 -10.64 1.39
C ALA A 47 8.75 -10.66 2.55
N ALA A 48 10.06 -10.62 2.26
CA ALA A 48 11.10 -10.53 3.27
C ALA A 48 11.13 -9.18 4.00
N LYS A 49 10.83 -8.06 3.31
CA LYS A 49 10.81 -6.70 3.89
C LYS A 49 9.69 -6.46 4.89
N ASP A 50 8.66 -7.30 4.90
CA ASP A 50 7.55 -7.23 5.85
C ASP A 50 7.65 -8.28 6.99
N LYS A 51 8.77 -9.01 7.09
CA LYS A 51 9.04 -9.94 8.19
C LYS A 51 9.32 -9.18 9.49
N GLY A 52 8.38 -9.23 10.41
CA GLY A 52 8.48 -8.63 11.74
C GLY A 52 7.10 -8.52 12.38
N PRO A 53 6.99 -7.92 13.57
CA PRO A 53 5.70 -7.74 14.22
C PRO A 53 4.74 -7.00 13.28
N GLU A 54 3.47 -7.40 13.27
CA GLU A 54 2.45 -6.76 12.44
C GLU A 54 2.31 -5.28 12.79
N CYS A 55 2.43 -4.96 14.09
CA CYS A 55 2.40 -3.61 14.63
C CYS A 55 3.48 -3.42 15.71
N VAL A 56 4.05 -2.22 15.80
CA VAL A 56 4.93 -1.76 16.88
C VAL A 56 4.34 -0.48 17.48
N GLY A 57 4.29 -0.40 18.80
CA GLY A 57 3.63 0.68 19.53
C GLY A 57 2.13 0.44 19.73
N GLU A 58 1.47 1.40 20.37
CA GLU A 58 0.07 1.30 20.79
C GLU A 58 -0.78 2.37 20.11
N ALA A 59 -1.90 1.95 19.51
CA ALA A 59 -2.85 2.88 18.93
C ALA A 59 -3.52 3.69 20.05
N THR A 60 -3.60 5.00 19.86
CA THR A 60 -4.33 5.89 20.79
C THR A 60 -5.79 6.02 20.36
N ALA A 61 -6.71 6.12 21.33
CA ALA A 61 -8.17 6.14 21.08
C ALA A 61 -8.68 7.32 20.22
N GLY A 62 -7.83 8.32 19.94
CA GLY A 62 -8.11 9.43 19.03
C GLY A 62 -7.02 9.64 17.98
N GLY A 63 -6.24 8.61 17.69
CA GLY A 63 -5.17 8.65 16.70
C GLY A 63 -5.71 8.61 15.27
N LEU A 64 -5.11 9.40 14.39
CA LEU A 64 -5.37 9.43 12.96
C LEU A 64 -4.80 8.16 12.31
N HIS A 65 -5.61 7.41 11.57
CA HIS A 65 -5.19 6.17 10.91
C HIS A 65 -4.83 6.43 9.44
N VAL A 66 -3.54 6.53 9.15
CA VAL A 66 -3.02 6.69 7.78
C VAL A 66 -2.77 5.31 7.19
N LEU A 67 -3.63 4.88 6.26
CA LEU A 67 -3.60 3.51 5.73
C LEU A 67 -2.58 3.37 4.59
N ARG A 68 -2.02 2.16 4.45
CA ARG A 68 -0.98 1.87 3.44
C ARG A 68 -1.49 2.13 2.03
N GLY A 69 -0.66 2.80 1.24
CA GLY A 69 -0.90 3.21 -0.14
C GLY A 69 -1.96 4.30 -0.32
N GLY A 70 -2.57 4.79 0.76
CA GLY A 70 -3.57 5.84 0.74
C GLY A 70 -3.05 7.19 1.20
N GLY A 71 -3.77 8.24 0.83
CA GLY A 71 -3.61 9.57 1.40
C GLY A 71 -4.54 9.77 2.61
N TYR A 72 -4.14 10.65 3.52
CA TYR A 72 -4.91 11.10 4.67
C TYR A 72 -4.88 12.62 4.71
N ARG A 73 -6.06 13.25 4.76
CA ARG A 73 -6.14 14.71 4.94
C ARG A 73 -6.03 15.02 6.43
N LEU A 74 -4.99 15.76 6.79
CA LEU A 74 -4.71 16.10 8.18
C LEU A 74 -5.51 17.34 8.61
N PRO A 75 -5.83 17.46 9.91
CA PRO A 75 -6.24 18.75 10.48
C PRO A 75 -5.26 19.85 10.08
N GLY A 76 -5.79 21.04 9.74
CA GLY A 76 -4.96 22.17 9.27
C GLY A 76 -4.70 22.22 7.76
N GLY A 77 -5.25 21.28 6.99
CA GLY A 77 -5.27 21.35 5.51
C GLY A 77 -4.08 20.68 4.81
N GLY A 78 -3.13 20.15 5.57
CA GLY A 78 -2.08 19.28 5.06
C GLY A 78 -2.58 17.90 4.68
N GLY A 79 -1.69 17.08 4.12
CA GLY A 79 -1.97 15.68 3.83
C GLY A 79 -0.75 14.81 4.07
N LEU A 80 -0.99 13.51 4.18
CA LEU A 80 0.07 12.54 4.42
C LEU A 80 -0.27 11.22 3.73
N GLN A 81 0.71 10.58 3.13
CA GLN A 81 0.58 9.24 2.57
C GLN A 81 1.46 8.24 3.29
N TYR A 82 0.99 7.02 3.41
CA TYR A 82 1.81 5.89 3.86
C TYR A 82 2.25 5.07 2.66
N ASP A 83 3.53 5.20 2.28
CA ASP A 83 4.08 4.56 1.09
C ASP A 83 4.39 3.07 1.31
N THR A 84 5.33 2.79 2.22
CA THR A 84 5.83 1.43 2.45
C THR A 84 6.18 1.22 3.92
N ALA A 85 5.92 0.03 4.42
CA ALA A 85 6.48 -0.46 5.67
C ALA A 85 7.80 -1.19 5.41
N THR A 86 8.71 -1.16 6.38
CA THR A 86 9.84 -2.09 6.44
C THR A 86 9.93 -2.65 7.85
N ALA A 87 10.19 -3.95 7.96
CA ALA A 87 10.45 -4.63 9.23
C ALA A 87 11.71 -5.49 9.14
N ASP A 88 12.41 -5.63 10.27
CA ASP A 88 13.68 -6.37 10.40
C ASP A 88 13.57 -7.61 11.31
N GLY A 89 12.34 -8.06 11.58
CA GLY A 89 12.03 -9.11 12.54
C GLY A 89 11.65 -8.60 13.93
N THR A 90 12.18 -7.46 14.36
CA THR A 90 11.97 -6.92 15.72
C THR A 90 11.37 -5.53 15.73
N THR A 91 11.72 -4.70 14.75
CA THR A 91 11.24 -3.33 14.60
C THR A 91 10.43 -3.19 13.32
N ARG A 92 9.60 -2.14 13.28
CA ARG A 92 8.88 -1.73 12.09
C ARG A 92 9.00 -0.22 11.93
N THR A 93 9.33 0.20 10.71
CA THR A 93 9.32 1.60 10.30
C THR A 93 8.34 1.79 9.15
N ALA A 94 7.84 3.01 9.00
CA ALA A 94 6.98 3.40 7.90
C ALA A 94 7.62 4.56 7.16
N SER A 95 7.47 4.57 5.85
CA SER A 95 7.81 5.74 5.05
C SER A 95 6.57 6.56 4.74
N LEU A 96 6.59 7.81 5.17
CA LEU A 96 5.52 8.77 4.99
C LEU A 96 5.92 9.84 3.97
N ARG A 97 4.95 10.32 3.20
CA ARG A 97 5.15 11.41 2.23
C ARG A 97 4.18 12.54 2.49
N ASP A 98 4.67 13.77 2.47
CA ASP A 98 3.85 14.96 2.65
C ASP A 98 2.94 15.18 1.43
N GLY A 99 1.65 15.40 1.68
CA GLY A 99 0.61 15.61 0.67
C GLY A 99 -0.48 14.54 0.67
N ALA A 100 -1.70 14.89 0.27
CA ALA A 100 -2.84 13.96 0.23
C ALA A 100 -2.90 13.10 -1.05
N SER A 101 -2.12 13.45 -2.07
CA SER A 101 -2.03 12.76 -3.37
C SER A 101 -0.57 12.59 -3.79
N TYR A 102 -0.20 11.46 -4.42
CA TYR A 102 1.17 11.23 -4.89
C TYR A 102 1.55 12.27 -5.95
N ALA A 103 2.57 13.08 -5.66
CA ALA A 103 3.13 14.07 -6.58
C ALA A 103 4.66 14.03 -6.52
N ASP A 104 5.31 14.38 -7.63
CA ASP A 104 6.76 14.48 -7.69
C ASP A 104 7.28 15.60 -6.77
N GLY A 105 8.46 15.38 -6.19
CA GLY A 105 9.10 16.36 -5.28
C GLY A 105 8.56 16.37 -3.84
N GLN A 106 7.61 15.49 -3.49
CA GLN A 106 7.12 15.38 -2.11
C GLN A 106 8.21 14.93 -1.14
N LYS A 107 8.25 15.61 0.01
CA LYS A 107 9.16 15.25 1.10
C LYS A 107 8.77 13.88 1.66
N LYS A 108 9.74 12.97 1.67
CA LYS A 108 9.61 11.62 2.22
C LYS A 108 10.38 11.55 3.55
N GLN A 109 9.77 10.95 4.55
CA GLN A 109 10.40 10.73 5.85
C GLN A 109 10.13 9.31 6.35
N THR A 110 11.13 8.68 6.96
CA THR A 110 10.97 7.39 7.63
C THR A 110 10.66 7.63 9.10
N VAL A 111 9.65 6.93 9.61
CA VAL A 111 9.17 7.07 10.99
C VAL A 111 9.10 5.76 11.74
N ARG A 112 9.22 5.86 13.06
CA ARG A 112 9.08 4.75 14.02
C ARG A 112 8.09 5.11 15.12
N ALA A 113 7.54 4.10 15.79
CA ALA A 113 6.71 4.32 16.97
C ALA A 113 7.47 5.13 18.05
N GLY A 114 6.76 6.04 18.72
CA GLY A 114 7.30 6.98 19.69
C GLY A 114 7.88 8.28 19.10
N GLN A 115 8.18 8.32 17.80
CA GLN A 115 8.79 9.50 17.16
C GLN A 115 7.81 10.69 17.08
N GLN A 116 8.32 11.90 17.28
CA GLN A 116 7.61 13.12 16.95
C GLN A 116 7.95 13.56 15.52
N ILE A 117 6.94 13.96 14.77
CA ILE A 117 7.07 14.47 13.41
C ILE A 117 6.27 15.75 13.24
N THR A 118 6.70 16.58 12.29
CA THR A 118 5.95 17.75 11.86
C THR A 118 5.50 17.52 10.42
N VAL A 119 4.20 17.67 10.18
CA VAL A 119 3.61 17.58 8.84
C VAL A 119 2.80 18.85 8.59
N SER A 120 3.12 19.57 7.52
CA SER A 120 2.45 20.83 7.17
C SER A 120 2.38 21.85 8.33
N GLY A 121 3.39 21.88 9.19
CA GLY A 121 3.45 22.80 10.35
C GLY A 121 2.75 22.30 11.62
N HIS A 122 2.14 21.11 11.60
CA HIS A 122 1.45 20.52 12.75
C HIS A 122 2.26 19.38 13.36
N ALA A 123 2.32 19.32 14.69
CA ALA A 123 3.09 18.32 15.42
C ALA A 123 2.27 17.06 15.71
N TYR A 124 2.85 15.90 15.40
CA TYR A 124 2.25 14.58 15.65
C TYR A 124 3.23 13.66 16.35
N LYS A 125 2.72 12.82 17.25
CA LYS A 125 3.45 11.66 17.76
C LYS A 125 3.01 10.42 16.99
N VAL A 126 3.96 9.68 16.45
CA VAL A 126 3.73 8.37 15.84
C VAL A 126 3.49 7.38 16.98
N SER A 127 2.23 7.01 17.22
CA SER A 127 1.85 6.15 18.35
C SER A 127 2.00 4.66 18.03
N GLN A 128 1.69 4.27 16.80
CA GLN A 128 1.82 2.89 16.32
C GLN A 128 2.20 2.87 14.83
N VAL A 129 3.00 1.89 14.44
CA VAL A 129 3.32 1.58 13.05
C VAL A 129 2.95 0.12 12.78
N CYS A 130 2.07 -0.12 11.81
CA CYS A 130 1.65 -1.44 11.37
C CYS A 130 1.95 -1.68 9.89
N SER A 131 1.88 -2.93 9.44
CA SER A 131 1.98 -3.29 8.00
C SER A 131 0.90 -2.63 7.14
N TYR A 132 -0.25 -2.30 7.72
CA TYR A 132 -1.44 -1.78 7.03
C TYR A 132 -1.81 -0.34 7.39
N ARG A 133 -1.24 0.23 8.47
CA ARG A 133 -1.50 1.62 8.90
C ARG A 133 -0.35 2.25 9.69
N VAL A 134 -0.36 3.58 9.80
CA VAL A 134 0.35 4.36 10.81
C VAL A 134 -0.67 5.13 11.64
N VAL A 135 -0.51 5.15 12.97
CA VAL A 135 -1.39 5.89 13.89
C VAL A 135 -0.68 7.14 14.39
N LEU A 136 -1.20 8.31 14.03
CA LEU A 136 -0.66 9.61 14.44
C LEU A 136 -1.54 10.25 15.52
N ALA A 137 -0.94 10.63 16.64
CA ALA A 137 -1.61 11.41 17.68
C ALA A 137 -1.26 12.89 17.50
N PRO A 138 -2.22 13.77 17.14
CA PRO A 138 -1.97 15.22 17.13
C PRO A 138 -1.49 15.68 18.51
N GLN A 139 -0.53 16.60 18.56
CA GLN A 139 -0.01 17.10 19.85
C GLN A 139 -0.82 18.31 20.34
N ASP A 140 -1.18 19.21 19.42
CA ASP A 140 -1.93 20.43 19.73
C ASP A 140 -3.41 20.16 20.02
N ALA A 141 -3.96 20.86 21.01
CA ALA A 141 -5.36 20.70 21.42
C ALA A 141 -6.34 21.04 20.29
N LYS A 142 -6.02 22.05 19.47
CA LYS A 142 -6.82 22.44 18.31
C LYS A 142 -6.91 21.33 17.28
N ASP A 143 -5.81 20.65 16.99
CA ASP A 143 -5.77 19.58 15.99
C ASP A 143 -6.44 18.31 16.50
N LYS A 144 -6.30 18.01 17.81
CA LYS A 144 -7.07 16.94 18.47
C LYS A 144 -8.57 17.19 18.35
N ALA A 145 -9.02 18.41 18.65
CA ALA A 145 -10.43 18.78 18.56
C ALA A 145 -10.94 18.73 17.12
N ALA A 146 -10.15 19.21 16.15
CA ALA A 146 -10.50 19.17 14.74
C ALA A 146 -10.62 17.74 14.20
N ALA A 147 -9.71 16.84 14.59
CA ALA A 147 -9.76 15.41 14.21
C ALA A 147 -10.99 14.69 14.77
N ALA A 148 -11.38 15.03 16.00
CA ALA A 148 -12.51 14.41 16.69
C ALA A 148 -13.86 15.09 16.39
N ALA A 149 -13.88 16.18 15.61
CA ALA A 149 -15.07 16.96 15.34
C ALA A 149 -16.14 16.09 14.65
N ALA A 150 -17.37 16.15 15.17
CA ALA A 150 -18.49 15.44 14.57
C ALA A 150 -18.92 16.17 13.28
N PRO A 151 -19.13 15.45 12.16
CA PRO A 151 -19.74 16.05 10.99
C PRO A 151 -21.22 16.37 11.26
N LYS A 152 -21.76 17.35 10.52
CA LYS A 152 -23.17 17.77 10.65
C LYS A 152 -24.15 16.70 10.17
N SER A 153 -23.71 15.80 9.30
CA SER A 153 -24.46 14.66 8.80
C SER A 153 -23.53 13.47 8.67
N LEU A 154 -24.08 12.27 8.85
CA LEU A 154 -23.38 11.00 8.60
C LEU A 154 -23.65 10.46 7.18
N GLU A 155 -24.50 11.15 6.42
CA GLU A 155 -24.80 10.81 5.04
C GLU A 155 -23.71 11.32 4.11
N SER A 156 -23.18 10.44 3.28
CA SER A 156 -22.32 10.82 2.16
C SER A 156 -23.07 11.73 1.19
N LYS A 157 -22.46 12.87 0.86
CA LYS A 157 -22.86 13.79 -0.22
C LYS A 157 -21.92 13.69 -1.42
N GLY A 158 -20.80 12.95 -1.29
CA GLY A 158 -19.77 12.81 -2.29
C GLY A 158 -18.79 13.99 -2.32
N GLY A 159 -17.59 13.75 -2.87
CA GLY A 159 -16.54 14.75 -2.99
C GLY A 159 -16.05 15.29 -1.63
N GLU A 160 -15.52 16.51 -1.60
CA GLU A 160 -14.91 17.11 -0.41
C GLU A 160 -15.87 17.29 0.78
N ALA A 161 -17.19 17.28 0.54
CA ALA A 161 -18.20 17.34 1.61
C ALA A 161 -18.10 16.14 2.57
N ASP A 162 -17.57 15.00 2.10
CA ASP A 162 -17.40 13.78 2.89
C ASP A 162 -16.08 13.74 3.65
N ASN A 163 -15.24 14.78 3.59
CA ASN A 163 -13.95 14.80 4.27
C ASN A 163 -14.05 14.54 5.79
N GLY A 164 -15.16 14.90 6.43
CA GLY A 164 -15.40 14.62 7.86
C GLY A 164 -15.96 13.23 8.15
N LEU A 165 -16.35 12.48 7.11
CA LEU A 165 -16.76 11.07 7.18
C LEU A 165 -15.56 10.16 6.93
N CYS A 166 -14.69 10.55 5.99
CA CYS A 166 -13.37 9.97 5.80
C CYS A 166 -12.46 10.43 6.94
N PHE A 167 -11.46 9.62 7.35
CA PHE A 167 -10.37 10.14 8.19
C PHE A 167 -10.79 10.76 9.54
N SER A 168 -11.95 10.37 10.05
CA SER A 168 -12.47 10.87 11.31
C SER A 168 -12.03 9.96 12.45
N THR A 169 -11.70 10.57 13.59
CA THR A 169 -11.57 9.86 14.87
C THR A 169 -12.84 9.99 15.71
N ASN A 170 -13.90 10.59 15.16
CA ASN A 170 -15.17 10.74 15.84
C ASN A 170 -15.84 9.36 16.03
N PRO A 171 -16.19 8.98 17.28
CA PRO A 171 -16.78 7.67 17.55
C PRO A 171 -18.08 7.39 16.80
N SER A 172 -18.90 8.42 16.53
CA SER A 172 -20.17 8.25 15.82
C SER A 172 -19.95 7.92 14.34
N VAL A 173 -18.93 8.54 13.72
CA VAL A 173 -18.53 8.25 12.34
C VAL A 173 -17.97 6.84 12.23
N LEU A 174 -17.07 6.46 13.14
CA LEU A 174 -16.51 5.10 13.18
C LEU A 174 -17.60 4.05 13.38
N ALA A 175 -18.55 4.29 14.29
CA ALA A 175 -19.69 3.39 14.50
C ALA A 175 -20.59 3.31 13.26
N ALA A 176 -20.84 4.42 12.57
CA ALA A 176 -21.63 4.43 11.34
C ALA A 176 -20.93 3.67 10.20
N ALA A 177 -19.61 3.86 10.03
CA ALA A 177 -18.82 3.12 9.06
C ALA A 177 -18.84 1.61 9.37
N ALA A 178 -18.65 1.24 10.63
CA ALA A 178 -18.63 -0.15 11.09
C ALA A 178 -19.96 -0.89 10.84
N LYS A 179 -21.10 -0.19 10.86
CA LYS A 179 -22.42 -0.75 10.53
C LYS A 179 -22.59 -1.07 9.04
N GLY A 180 -21.82 -0.41 8.17
CA GLY A 180 -21.80 -0.71 6.74
C GLY A 180 -21.15 -2.07 6.43
N PHE A 181 -20.35 -2.60 7.36
CA PHE A 181 -19.63 -3.86 7.20
C PHE A 181 -20.35 -5.05 7.85
N PRO A 182 -20.07 -6.29 7.39
CA PRO A 182 -20.53 -7.49 8.07
C PRO A 182 -20.11 -7.52 9.55
N ALA A 183 -20.83 -8.29 10.36
CA ALA A 183 -20.50 -8.48 11.77
C ALA A 183 -19.11 -9.14 11.96
N LYS A 184 -18.53 -8.99 13.16
CA LYS A 184 -17.26 -9.67 13.51
C LYS A 184 -17.37 -11.18 13.26
N GLY A 185 -16.34 -11.77 12.66
CA GLY A 185 -16.31 -13.17 12.24
C GLY A 185 -17.02 -13.46 10.92
N SER A 186 -17.82 -12.53 10.40
CA SER A 186 -18.46 -12.67 9.08
C SER A 186 -17.52 -12.22 7.96
N THR A 187 -17.78 -12.74 6.76
CA THR A 187 -16.97 -12.47 5.57
C THR A 187 -17.58 -11.38 4.69
N LEU A 188 -16.78 -10.38 4.34
CA LEU A 188 -17.00 -9.47 3.23
C LEU A 188 -16.40 -10.09 1.96
N SER A 189 -17.19 -10.14 0.88
CA SER A 189 -16.70 -10.55 -0.46
C SER A 189 -16.72 -9.35 -1.38
N VAL A 190 -15.57 -9.04 -1.99
CA VAL A 190 -15.44 -7.94 -2.97
C VAL A 190 -15.06 -8.54 -4.31
N LEU A 191 -15.91 -8.32 -5.31
CA LEU A 191 -15.74 -8.89 -6.65
C LEU A 191 -14.76 -8.05 -7.47
N ARG A 192 -13.86 -8.71 -8.19
CA ARG A 192 -13.02 -8.13 -9.25
C ARG A 192 -13.91 -7.77 -10.43
N ASN A 193 -13.74 -6.58 -11.00
CA ASN A 193 -14.52 -6.08 -12.14
C ASN A 193 -16.06 -6.08 -11.94
N GLY A 194 -16.55 -6.33 -10.72
CA GLY A 194 -17.98 -6.60 -10.44
C GLY A 194 -18.74 -5.48 -9.74
N GLY A 195 -18.10 -4.35 -9.41
CA GLY A 195 -18.78 -3.18 -8.88
C GLY A 195 -18.08 -2.55 -7.69
N VAL A 196 -18.18 -1.23 -7.63
CA VAL A 196 -17.76 -0.44 -6.48
C VAL A 196 -18.67 -0.80 -5.29
N THR A 197 -18.16 -1.45 -4.26
CA THR A 197 -18.92 -1.67 -3.03
C THR A 197 -18.95 -0.36 -2.26
N ARG A 198 -20.08 0.36 -2.28
CA ARG A 198 -20.27 1.63 -1.58
C ARG A 198 -20.90 1.41 -0.21
N PHE A 199 -20.41 2.16 0.77
CA PHE A 199 -20.89 2.15 2.15
C PHE A 199 -21.58 3.47 2.50
N PRO A 200 -22.47 3.51 3.52
CA PRO A 200 -23.29 4.69 3.84
C PRO A 200 -22.49 5.98 4.10
N THR A 201 -21.27 5.86 4.63
CA THR A 201 -20.37 7.00 4.93
C THR A 201 -19.54 7.44 3.73
N GLY A 202 -19.82 6.94 2.51
CA GLY A 202 -19.15 7.36 1.27
C GLY A 202 -17.87 6.61 0.96
N LEU A 203 -17.44 5.71 1.86
CA LEU A 203 -16.36 4.78 1.57
C LEU A 203 -16.78 3.85 0.41
N SER A 204 -15.83 3.56 -0.46
CA SER A 204 -15.98 2.54 -1.49
C SER A 204 -14.76 1.63 -1.54
N ILE A 205 -14.96 0.35 -1.83
CA ILE A 205 -13.87 -0.64 -1.97
C ILE A 205 -13.91 -1.21 -3.39
N THR A 206 -12.72 -1.35 -3.99
CA THR A 206 -12.54 -1.89 -5.35
C THR A 206 -11.38 -2.86 -5.40
N VAL A 207 -11.56 -3.98 -6.11
CA VAL A 207 -10.49 -4.95 -6.40
C VAL A 207 -9.89 -4.64 -7.76
N SER A 208 -8.61 -4.29 -7.78
CA SER A 208 -7.85 -3.97 -8.99
C SER A 208 -7.37 -5.23 -9.71
N TYR A 209 -6.89 -6.23 -8.96
CA TYR A 209 -6.49 -7.52 -9.51
C TYR A 209 -6.60 -8.65 -8.50
N VAL A 210 -6.74 -9.87 -9.00
CA VAL A 210 -6.49 -11.11 -8.27
C VAL A 210 -5.61 -11.96 -9.18
N ASP A 211 -4.45 -12.36 -8.68
CA ASP A 211 -3.52 -13.27 -9.35
C ASP A 211 -3.50 -14.59 -8.58
N THR A 212 -4.16 -15.59 -9.16
CA THR A 212 -4.27 -16.93 -8.58
C THR A 212 -2.97 -17.74 -8.72
N LYS A 213 -2.05 -17.36 -9.61
CA LYS A 213 -0.75 -18.02 -9.77
C LYS A 213 0.22 -17.62 -8.68
N THR A 214 0.28 -16.32 -8.37
CA THR A 214 1.14 -15.81 -7.29
C THR A 214 0.45 -15.77 -5.93
N HIS A 215 -0.85 -16.11 -5.88
CA HIS A 215 -1.71 -16.02 -4.70
C HIS A 215 -1.69 -14.61 -4.09
N THR A 216 -1.83 -13.60 -4.92
CA THR A 216 -1.87 -12.19 -4.50
C THR A 216 -3.08 -11.45 -5.04
N ALA A 217 -3.46 -10.37 -4.38
CA ALA A 217 -4.47 -9.44 -4.87
C ALA A 217 -4.08 -7.99 -4.60
N GLY A 218 -4.59 -7.10 -5.44
CA GLY A 218 -4.53 -5.66 -5.21
C GLY A 218 -5.93 -5.10 -5.11
N PHE A 219 -6.18 -4.31 -4.08
CA PHE A 219 -7.45 -3.66 -3.84
C PHE A 219 -7.26 -2.38 -3.05
N GLY A 220 -8.19 -1.46 -3.20
CA GLY A 220 -8.12 -0.16 -2.57
C GLY A 220 -9.47 0.30 -2.07
N ALA A 221 -9.43 1.36 -1.30
CA ALA A 221 -10.62 2.08 -0.89
C ALA A 221 -10.52 3.55 -1.25
N ASN A 222 -11.65 4.13 -1.62
CA ASN A 222 -11.79 5.55 -1.91
C ASN A 222 -12.88 6.15 -1.03
N CYS A 223 -12.67 7.36 -0.56
CA CYS A 223 -13.63 8.13 0.23
C CYS A 223 -13.47 9.60 -0.16
N ALA A 224 -14.57 10.34 -0.36
CA ALA A 224 -14.50 11.73 -0.84
C ALA A 224 -13.70 11.91 -2.15
N ALA A 225 -13.71 10.90 -3.04
CA ALA A 225 -12.86 10.80 -4.25
C ALA A 225 -11.34 10.74 -3.99
N ILE A 226 -10.92 10.53 -2.74
CA ILE A 226 -9.52 10.36 -2.33
C ILE A 226 -9.25 8.86 -2.13
N PRO A 227 -8.19 8.29 -2.73
CA PRO A 227 -7.70 6.96 -2.39
C PRO A 227 -7.20 6.95 -0.95
N VAL A 228 -7.92 6.26 -0.06
CA VAL A 228 -7.64 6.23 1.38
C VAL A 228 -6.84 5.03 1.80
N ALA A 229 -6.83 3.98 0.98
CA ALA A 229 -5.98 2.79 1.13
C ALA A 229 -5.75 2.18 -0.25
N MET A 230 -4.52 1.74 -0.52
CA MET A 230 -4.15 1.00 -1.73
C MET A 230 -3.24 -0.14 -1.35
N TYR A 231 -3.83 -1.33 -1.20
CA TYR A 231 -3.09 -2.54 -0.87
C TYR A 231 -2.69 -3.25 -2.16
N LYS A 232 -1.42 -3.65 -2.23
CA LYS A 232 -0.83 -4.41 -3.32
C LYS A 232 -0.20 -5.68 -2.77
N ASP A 233 -0.20 -6.71 -3.59
CA ASP A 233 0.40 -8.01 -3.31
C ASP A 233 -0.10 -8.66 -2.01
N VAL A 234 -1.37 -8.39 -1.67
CA VAL A 234 -2.02 -8.89 -0.46
C VAL A 234 -2.27 -10.39 -0.59
N ARG A 235 -2.00 -11.12 0.49
CA ARG A 235 -2.13 -12.58 0.57
C ARG A 235 -3.17 -12.98 1.61
N VAL A 236 -3.62 -14.22 1.53
CA VAL A 236 -4.43 -14.82 2.60
C VAL A 236 -3.64 -14.77 3.91
N GLY A 237 -4.28 -14.31 4.98
CA GLY A 237 -3.63 -14.08 6.27
C GLY A 237 -3.13 -12.65 6.47
N ASP A 238 -3.14 -11.78 5.47
CA ASP A 238 -2.81 -10.36 5.70
C ASP A 238 -3.94 -9.61 6.36
N THR A 239 -3.60 -8.64 7.20
CA THR A 239 -4.57 -7.73 7.81
C THR A 239 -4.67 -6.46 6.99
N VAL A 240 -5.90 -5.98 6.78
CA VAL A 240 -6.21 -4.70 6.16
C VAL A 240 -7.21 -3.94 7.02
N GLU A 241 -7.28 -2.63 6.81
CA GLU A 241 -8.21 -1.77 7.53
C GLU A 241 -9.06 -0.95 6.54
N PHE A 242 -10.33 -0.80 6.88
CA PHE A 242 -11.22 0.12 6.19
C PHE A 242 -12.07 0.88 7.21
N ALA A 243 -11.93 2.21 7.23
CA ALA A 243 -12.68 3.10 8.12
C ALA A 243 -12.70 2.63 9.59
N GLY A 244 -11.54 2.26 10.15
CA GLY A 244 -11.40 1.78 11.52
C GLY A 244 -11.76 0.31 11.75
N VAL A 245 -12.27 -0.39 10.73
CA VAL A 245 -12.63 -1.82 10.83
C VAL A 245 -11.50 -2.68 10.28
N LEU A 246 -11.06 -3.65 11.10
CA LEU A 246 -10.01 -4.60 10.73
C LEU A 246 -10.58 -5.84 10.08
N PHE A 247 -9.89 -6.28 9.03
CA PHE A 247 -10.18 -7.52 8.33
C PHE A 247 -8.93 -8.35 8.15
N LYS A 248 -9.10 -9.68 8.22
CA LYS A 248 -8.11 -10.65 7.76
C LYS A 248 -8.50 -11.10 6.35
N VAL A 249 -7.59 -11.06 5.39
CA VAL A 249 -7.84 -11.67 4.07
C VAL A 249 -7.97 -13.17 4.25
N SER A 250 -9.15 -13.71 3.98
CA SER A 250 -9.51 -15.10 4.26
C SER A 250 -9.55 -15.98 3.02
N GLY A 251 -9.59 -15.39 1.82
CA GLY A 251 -9.54 -16.17 0.59
C GLY A 251 -9.36 -15.31 -0.65
N LEU A 252 -8.57 -15.82 -1.59
CA LEU A 252 -8.39 -15.26 -2.92
C LEU A 252 -8.84 -16.32 -3.92
N ALA A 253 -9.88 -16.00 -4.70
CA ALA A 253 -10.34 -16.86 -5.78
C ALA A 253 -10.46 -16.04 -7.06
N GLU A 254 -10.59 -16.73 -8.20
CA GLU A 254 -10.81 -16.04 -9.47
C GLU A 254 -12.01 -15.09 -9.34
N GLY A 255 -11.74 -13.81 -9.55
CA GLY A 255 -12.80 -12.80 -9.53
C GLY A 255 -13.23 -12.30 -8.14
N VAL A 256 -12.65 -12.76 -7.02
CA VAL A 256 -13.12 -12.32 -5.68
C VAL A 256 -12.03 -12.32 -4.61
N VAL A 257 -12.05 -11.27 -3.79
CA VAL A 257 -11.31 -11.19 -2.53
C VAL A 257 -12.29 -11.37 -1.37
N ARG A 258 -12.00 -12.31 -0.47
CA ARG A 258 -12.76 -12.55 0.76
C ARG A 258 -11.98 -12.09 1.97
N MET A 259 -12.66 -11.39 2.86
CA MET A 259 -12.09 -10.75 4.03
C MET A 259 -12.99 -10.98 5.24
N THR A 260 -12.45 -11.55 6.31
CA THR A 260 -13.20 -11.78 7.55
C THR A 260 -12.96 -10.64 8.53
N ARG A 261 -14.03 -10.02 9.04
CA ARG A 261 -13.91 -8.94 10.03
C ARG A 261 -13.36 -9.48 11.34
N THR A 262 -12.31 -8.86 11.87
CA THR A 262 -11.65 -9.26 13.13
C THR A 262 -11.90 -8.28 14.27
N SER A 263 -12.06 -6.99 13.97
CA SER A 263 -12.42 -5.99 14.98
C SER A 263 -13.90 -6.08 15.38
N ALA A 264 -14.20 -5.52 16.56
CA ALA A 264 -15.57 -5.30 17.01
C ALA A 264 -16.36 -4.43 16.02
#